data_AF-A0A351NXN8-F1
#
_entry.id   AF-A0A351NXN8-F1
#
_cell.length_a   1.000
_cell.length_b   1.000
_cell.length_c   1.000
_cell.angle_alpha   90.00
_cell.angle_beta   90.00
_cell.angle_gamma   90.00
#
_symmetry.space_group_name_H-M   'P 1'
#
loop_
_entity.id
_entity.type
_entity.pdbx_description
1 polymer ?
#
loop_
_entity_poly.entity_id
_entity_poly.type
_entity_poly.pdbx_seq_one_letter_code
_entity_poly.pdbx_strand_id
1 'polypeptide(L)'
;MNSNPFSFIDAHHHLWDLKACDYPWLMAKGEKRFFGDPSPIQKNYLVSDFLNESSQYRPEKSVHIQVGTSKSDSLKETQWLQEQ
;
A
#
# COMPACT_ATOMS: atom_id res chain seq x y z
N MET A 1 -15.77 33.60 -1.27
CA MET A 1 -15.24 32.81 -0.14
C MET A 1 -14.00 32.10 -0.65
N ASN A 2 -12.81 32.46 -0.16
CA ASN A 2 -11.59 31.76 -0.51
C ASN A 2 -11.52 30.50 0.36
N SER A 3 -12.14 29.41 -0.09
CA SER A 3 -11.88 28.10 0.50
C SER A 3 -10.48 27.69 0.08
N ASN A 4 -9.52 27.75 1.00
CA ASN A 4 -8.25 27.08 0.79
C ASN A 4 -8.57 25.57 0.62
N PRO A 5 -8.21 24.93 -0.49
CA PRO A 5 -8.47 23.50 -0.66
C PRO A 5 -7.77 22.76 0.49
N PHE A 6 -8.48 21.79 1.06
CA PHE A 6 -7.94 20.94 2.13
C PHE A 6 -6.65 20.28 1.61
N SER A 7 -5.51 20.60 2.23
CA SER A 7 -4.21 19.97 1.96
C SER A 7 -3.75 19.21 3.20
N PHE A 8 -3.20 18.03 2.97
CA PHE A 8 -2.69 17.14 4.00
C PHE A 8 -1.59 16.23 3.45
N ILE A 9 -0.81 15.65 4.36
CA ILE A 9 0.16 14.59 4.08
C ILE A 9 -0.40 13.30 4.67
N ASP A 10 -0.49 12.26 3.85
CA ASP A 10 -0.78 10.92 4.37
C ASP A 10 0.50 10.32 4.97
N ALA A 11 0.57 10.32 6.30
CA ALA A 11 1.75 9.87 7.03
C ALA A 11 1.95 8.35 7.02
N HIS A 12 0.99 7.57 6.52
CA HIS A 12 1.06 6.11 6.55
C HIS A 12 0.17 5.48 5.48
N HIS A 13 0.78 5.02 4.40
CA HIS A 13 0.12 4.11 3.45
C HIS A 13 1.00 2.90 3.13
N HIS A 14 0.40 1.93 2.45
CA HIS A 14 1.05 0.71 1.97
C HIS A 14 0.78 0.56 0.48
N LEU A 15 1.72 0.01 -0.27
CA LEU A 15 1.55 -0.38 -1.67
C LEU A 15 2.11 -1.78 -1.86
N TRP A 16 1.50 -2.58 -2.72
CA TRP A 16 2.01 -3.92 -2.99
C TRP A 16 1.63 -4.44 -4.39
N ASP A 17 2.58 -5.14 -4.99
CA ASP A 17 2.37 -5.96 -6.18
C ASP A 17 2.72 -7.42 -5.86
N LEU A 18 1.69 -8.28 -5.85
CA LEU A 18 1.81 -9.71 -5.52
C LEU A 18 2.64 -10.51 -6.53
N LYS A 19 3.02 -9.90 -7.66
CA LYS A 19 3.98 -10.46 -8.63
C LYS A 19 5.39 -9.92 -8.45
N ALA A 20 5.54 -8.74 -7.83
CA ALA A 20 6.83 -8.09 -7.65
C ALA A 20 7.56 -8.62 -6.41
N CYS A 21 6.88 -8.79 -5.29
CA CYS A 21 7.48 -9.27 -4.04
C CYS A 21 6.68 -10.41 -3.39
N ASP A 22 7.38 -11.23 -2.61
CA ASP A 22 6.76 -12.23 -1.75
C ASP A 22 6.31 -11.61 -0.41
N TYR A 23 5.00 -11.63 -0.15
CA TYR A 23 4.37 -11.10 1.07
C TYR A 23 3.69 -12.25 1.85
N PRO A 24 4.41 -12.97 2.74
CA PRO A 24 3.93 -14.23 3.31
C PRO A 24 2.58 -14.12 4.03
N TRP A 25 2.38 -13.06 4.81
CA TRP A 25 1.14 -12.90 5.57
C TRP A 25 -0.05 -12.56 4.69
N LEU A 26 0.17 -11.80 3.61
CA LEU A 26 -0.84 -11.30 2.69
C LEU A 26 -1.21 -12.36 1.66
N MET A 27 -0.23 -13.09 1.14
CA MET A 27 -0.44 -14.12 0.10
C MET A 27 -0.99 -15.44 0.65
N ALA A 28 -0.89 -15.66 1.95
CA ALA A 28 -1.46 -16.80 2.65
C ALA A 28 -3.00 -16.79 2.64
N LYS A 29 -3.60 -17.48 1.66
CA LYS A 29 -5.06 -17.57 1.50
C LYS A 29 -5.69 -18.52 2.51
N GLY A 30 -6.82 -18.12 3.09
CA GLY A 30 -7.58 -18.93 4.03
C GLY A 30 -6.96 -19.07 5.42
N GLU A 31 -5.87 -18.34 5.71
CA GLU A 31 -5.24 -18.36 7.03
C GLU A 31 -5.81 -17.26 7.94
N LYS A 32 -6.28 -17.65 9.12
CA LYS A 32 -6.76 -16.71 10.13
C LYS A 32 -5.57 -15.94 10.73
N ARG A 33 -5.63 -14.60 10.68
CA ARG A 33 -4.65 -13.71 11.32
C ARG A 33 -5.23 -13.09 12.57
N PHE A 34 -4.37 -12.63 13.47
CA PHE A 34 -4.81 -11.95 14.70
C PHE A 34 -5.50 -10.61 14.41
N PHE A 35 -5.27 -10.03 13.23
CA PHE A 35 -5.89 -8.80 12.72
C PHE A 35 -7.09 -9.03 11.79
N GLY A 36 -7.58 -10.27 11.66
CA GLY A 36 -8.76 -10.59 10.86
C GLY A 36 -8.46 -11.32 9.54
N ASP A 37 -9.43 -11.30 8.62
CA ASP A 37 -9.35 -11.96 7.32
C ASP A 37 -8.75 -11.01 6.25
N PRO A 38 -7.56 -11.30 5.70
CA PRO A 38 -6.96 -10.45 4.68
C PRO A 38 -7.55 -10.66 3.28
N SER A 39 -8.44 -11.66 3.06
CA SER A 39 -8.94 -12.03 1.73
C SER A 39 -9.40 -10.86 0.84
N PRO A 40 -10.10 -9.81 1.36
CA PRO A 40 -10.51 -8.67 0.53
C PRO A 40 -9.36 -7.84 -0.08
N ILE A 41 -8.17 -7.89 0.53
CA ILE A 41 -6.99 -7.12 0.11
C ILE A 41 -5.93 -8.00 -0.58
N GLN A 42 -6.20 -9.29 -0.83
CA GLN A 42 -5.31 -10.22 -1.54
C GLN A 42 -5.33 -10.01 -3.07
N LYS A 43 -5.09 -8.77 -3.49
CA LYS A 43 -5.02 -8.26 -4.87
C LYS A 43 -3.94 -7.18 -4.92
N ASN A 44 -3.41 -6.83 -6.09
CA ASN A 44 -2.47 -5.72 -6.19
C ASN A 44 -3.11 -4.40 -5.73
N TYR A 45 -2.30 -3.54 -5.11
CA TYR A 45 -2.69 -2.18 -4.72
C TYR A 45 -1.51 -1.25 -5.03
N LEU A 46 -1.63 -0.51 -6.13
CA LEU A 46 -0.57 0.29 -6.73
C LEU A 46 -0.81 1.78 -6.51
N VAL A 47 0.16 2.63 -6.90
CA VAL A 47 0.02 4.10 -6.80
C VAL A 47 -1.25 4.60 -7.48
N SER A 48 -1.63 4.02 -8.61
CA SER A 48 -2.87 4.37 -9.31
C SER A 48 -4.12 4.07 -8.49
N ASP A 49 -4.13 2.97 -7.74
CA ASP A 49 -5.25 2.61 -6.88
C ASP A 49 -5.34 3.61 -5.71
N PHE A 50 -4.23 3.82 -5.00
CA PHE A 50 -4.11 4.79 -3.90
C PHE A 50 -4.60 6.20 -4.29
N LEU A 51 -4.16 6.73 -5.44
CA LEU A 51 -4.57 8.05 -5.90
C LEU A 51 -6.03 8.14 -6.38
N ASN A 52 -6.67 7.00 -6.67
CA ASN A 52 -8.04 6.92 -7.17
C ASN A 52 -9.06 6.54 -6.09
N GLU A 53 -8.64 6.02 -4.93
CA GLU A 53 -9.56 5.70 -3.83
C GLU A 53 -10.32 6.91 -3.31
N SER A 54 -9.67 8.08 -3.30
CA SER A 54 -10.30 9.35 -2.96
C SER A 54 -9.95 10.43 -3.97
N SER A 55 -10.67 10.44 -5.09
CA SER A 55 -10.52 11.47 -6.12
C SER A 55 -10.82 12.89 -5.61
N GLN A 56 -11.61 13.01 -4.54
CA GLN A 56 -11.97 14.28 -3.92
C GLN A 56 -10.97 14.76 -2.87
N TYR A 57 -10.21 13.85 -2.24
CA TYR A 57 -9.26 14.16 -1.17
C TYR A 57 -7.91 13.50 -1.43
N ARG A 58 -7.18 14.02 -2.41
CA ARG A 58 -5.81 13.55 -2.71
C ARG A 58 -4.79 14.18 -1.76
N PRO A 59 -3.89 13.38 -1.16
CA PRO A 59 -2.82 13.94 -0.34
C PRO A 59 -1.80 14.70 -1.21
N GLU A 60 -1.21 15.76 -0.65
CA GLU A 60 -0.13 16.51 -1.32
C GLU A 60 1.17 15.68 -1.36
N LYS A 61 1.40 14.90 -0.30
CA LYS A 61 2.52 13.97 -0.14
C LYS A 61 2.07 12.77 0.67
N SER A 62 2.81 11.68 0.56
CA SER A 62 2.54 10.50 1.37
C SER A 62 3.81 9.78 1.81
N VAL A 63 3.71 8.99 2.87
CA VAL A 63 4.80 8.16 3.40
C VAL A 63 4.42 6.70 3.28
N HIS A 64 5.20 5.96 2.49
CA HIS A 64 5.06 4.52 2.35
C HIS A 64 5.68 3.79 3.54
N ILE A 65 4.99 2.79 4.06
CA ILE A 65 5.48 1.87 5.09
C ILE A 65 5.57 0.47 4.50
N GLN A 66 6.69 -0.23 4.74
CA GLN A 66 6.89 -1.61 4.29
C GLN A 66 5.72 -2.51 4.69
N VAL A 67 5.29 -3.36 3.76
CA VAL A 67 4.12 -4.23 3.94
C VAL A 67 4.49 -5.48 4.75
N GLY A 68 5.78 -5.84 4.78
CA GLY A 68 6.27 -7.04 5.47
C GLY A 68 6.47 -8.19 4.49
N THR A 69 7.40 -8.00 3.56
CA THR A 69 7.90 -9.03 2.66
C THR A 69 8.61 -10.16 3.40
N SER A 70 8.84 -11.28 2.70
CA SER A 70 9.76 -12.30 3.18
C SER A 70 11.18 -11.74 3.30
N LYS A 71 12.02 -12.41 4.10
CA LYS A 71 13.38 -11.94 4.37
C LYS A 71 14.24 -11.83 3.10
N SER A 72 13.97 -12.64 2.07
CA SER A 72 14.69 -12.56 0.79
C SER A 72 14.32 -11.33 -0.04
N ASP A 73 13.12 -10.79 0.17
CA ASP A 73 12.55 -9.70 -0.62
C ASP A 73 12.59 -8.35 0.11
N SER A 74 13.25 -8.28 1.28
CA SER A 74 13.25 -7.07 2.12
C SER A 74 13.78 -5.81 1.42
N LEU A 75 14.76 -5.96 0.52
CA LEU A 75 15.25 -4.85 -0.31
C LEU A 75 14.44 -4.67 -1.60
N LYS A 76 13.83 -5.76 -2.09
CA LYS A 76 13.12 -5.80 -3.36
C LYS A 76 11.90 -4.89 -3.36
N GLU A 77 11.18 -4.82 -2.24
CA GLU A 77 10.05 -3.90 -2.06
C GLU A 77 10.47 -2.44 -2.22
N THR A 78 11.59 -2.06 -1.59
CA THR A 78 12.12 -0.69 -1.68
C THR A 78 12.61 -0.37 -3.09
N GLN A 79 13.21 -1.34 -3.79
CA GLN A 79 13.66 -1.19 -5.17
C GLN A 79 12.47 -1.02 -6.13
N TRP A 80 11.47 -1.89 -6.03
CA TRP A 80 10.23 -1.80 -6.81
C TRP A 80 9.51 -0.47 -6.62
N LEU A 81 9.48 0.05 -5.38
CA LEU A 81 8.88 1.35 -5.09
C LEU A 81 9.54 2.52 -5.85
N GLN A 82 10.82 2.43 -6.19
CA GLN A 82 11.50 3.49 -6.98
C GLN A 82 11.06 3.53 -8.46
N GLU A 83 10.34 2.50 -8.92
CA GLU A 83 9.84 2.37 -10.30
C GLU A 83 8.35 2.75 -10.42
N GLN A 84 7.72 3.14 -9.31
CA GLN A 84 6.29 3.49 -9.24
C GLN A 84 5.99 4.95 -9.57
#